data_AF-E7N9H1-F1
#
_entry.id   AF-E7N9H1-F1
#
_cell.length_a   1.000
_cell.length_b   1.000
_cell.length_c   1.000
_cell.angle_alpha   90.00
_cell.angle_beta   90.00
_cell.angle_gamma   90.00
#
_symmetry.space_group_name_H-M   'P 1'
#
loop_
_entity.id
_entity.type
_entity.pdbx_description
1 polymer ?
#
loop_
_entity_poly.entity_id
_entity_poly.type
_entity_poly.pdbx_seq_one_letter_code
_entity_poly.pdbx_strand_id
1 'polypeptide(L)'
;MIRVLSLNLQHGLPGAGAGDGSASTGSLAGADISDPATARAVMRATAEQIAELAPDIIALQEVDLGQARSGRLHQAAFLAEELGMPTCRFSASYAGPVVGLRRRPLRTALSSPTDDVLGPLRAAVGSGPIGYGNALLSRFPVSGWHVKRLGRGASSVEKRGERAWDPRSYHVSTASQRIMVAATLDVPEGAGGPIRQLSVASTHLATRESMAARQLAAAWGALAGLPGPHLLVGDYNLSAEHVDVLGLGRTVGEGLTFPASGPKRRIDHVLTDLWPTGPDGLPLTDEAAAAGGSPLLRAVDWGTASFIISDHVGTWVDLEPVG
;
A
#
# COMPACT_ATOMS: atom_id res chain seq x y z
N MET A 1 -6.18 15.04 -15.12
CA MET A 1 -6.71 14.18 -14.06
C MET A 1 -5.73 13.04 -13.83
N ILE A 2 -5.51 12.68 -12.57
CA ILE A 2 -4.58 11.64 -12.12
C ILE A 2 -5.39 10.61 -11.34
N ARG A 3 -5.39 9.36 -11.81
CA ARG A 3 -6.07 8.25 -11.11
C ARG A 3 -5.10 7.51 -10.19
N VAL A 4 -5.44 7.42 -8.91
CA VAL A 4 -4.67 6.64 -7.93
C VAL A 4 -5.48 5.44 -7.44
N LEU A 5 -4.83 4.27 -7.34
CA LEU A 5 -5.39 3.03 -6.82
C LEU A 5 -4.67 2.62 -5.54
N SER A 6 -5.43 2.33 -4.48
CA SER A 6 -4.96 1.56 -3.31
C SER A 6 -5.40 0.12 -3.43
N LEU A 7 -4.46 -0.82 -3.28
CA LEU A 7 -4.76 -2.25 -3.30
C LEU A 7 -3.87 -3.02 -2.32
N ASN A 8 -4.48 -3.55 -1.27
CA ASN A 8 -3.87 -4.59 -0.45
C ASN A 8 -3.92 -5.90 -1.24
N LEU A 9 -2.75 -6.49 -1.55
CA LEU A 9 -2.69 -7.71 -2.36
C LEU A 9 -3.06 -8.97 -1.58
N GLN A 10 -3.03 -8.93 -0.24
CA GLN A 10 -3.05 -10.12 0.60
C GLN A 10 -2.09 -11.19 0.04
N HIS A 11 -0.85 -10.79 -0.31
CA HIS A 11 0.16 -11.62 -0.96
C HIS A 11 -0.32 -12.41 -2.20
N GLY A 12 -1.32 -11.91 -2.91
CA GLY A 12 -1.89 -12.50 -4.12
C GLY A 12 -2.83 -13.68 -3.86
N LEU A 13 -3.32 -13.83 -2.63
CA LEU A 13 -4.25 -14.88 -2.27
C LEU A 13 -5.60 -14.67 -2.99
N PRO A 14 -6.14 -15.67 -3.70
CA PRO A 14 -7.46 -15.56 -4.32
C PRO A 14 -8.53 -15.22 -3.30
N GLY A 15 -9.27 -14.15 -3.58
CA GLY A 15 -10.25 -13.54 -2.71
C GLY A 15 -11.69 -13.82 -3.11
N ALA A 16 -12.62 -13.01 -2.62
CA ALA A 16 -14.04 -13.13 -2.92
C ALA A 16 -14.36 -12.98 -4.43
N GLY A 17 -13.58 -12.16 -5.15
CA GLY A 17 -13.72 -11.99 -6.60
C GLY A 17 -13.17 -13.17 -7.41
N ALA A 18 -12.48 -14.16 -6.82
CA ALA A 18 -11.94 -15.30 -7.57
C ALA A 18 -13.02 -16.29 -8.06
N GLY A 19 -14.21 -16.23 -7.47
CA GLY A 19 -15.30 -17.18 -7.67
C GLY A 19 -16.31 -16.80 -8.75
N ASP A 20 -16.28 -15.57 -9.25
CA ASP A 20 -17.27 -15.04 -10.20
C ASP A 20 -17.03 -15.47 -11.66
N GLY A 21 -15.87 -16.09 -11.94
CA GLY A 21 -15.49 -16.54 -13.28
C GLY A 21 -15.07 -15.41 -14.21
N SER A 22 -14.79 -14.21 -13.70
CA SER A 22 -14.39 -13.05 -14.50
C SER A 22 -12.96 -13.16 -15.07
N ALA A 23 -12.12 -14.06 -14.51
CA ALA A 23 -10.78 -14.27 -15.03
C ALA A 23 -10.84 -15.06 -16.36
N SER A 24 -9.99 -14.66 -17.30
CA SER A 24 -9.81 -15.34 -18.60
C SER A 24 -9.47 -16.84 -18.47
N THR A 25 -9.02 -17.28 -17.29
CA THR A 25 -8.65 -18.65 -16.93
C THR A 25 -9.76 -19.44 -16.21
N GLY A 26 -10.95 -18.86 -15.98
CA GLY A 26 -12.04 -19.45 -15.22
C GLY A 26 -11.98 -19.11 -13.72
N SER A 27 -12.65 -19.89 -12.87
CA SER A 27 -12.62 -19.63 -11.42
C SER A 27 -11.25 -19.96 -10.83
N LEU A 28 -10.70 -19.00 -10.07
CA LEU A 28 -9.44 -19.13 -9.34
C LEU A 28 -9.67 -19.35 -7.83
N ALA A 29 -10.92 -19.62 -7.42
CA ALA A 29 -11.28 -19.85 -6.03
C ALA A 29 -10.53 -21.06 -5.45
N GLY A 30 -9.82 -20.85 -4.34
CA GLY A 30 -9.05 -21.90 -3.68
C GLY A 30 -7.77 -22.32 -4.42
N ALA A 31 -7.31 -21.53 -5.41
CA ALA A 31 -6.08 -21.84 -6.13
C ALA A 31 -4.85 -21.84 -5.19
N ASP A 32 -3.99 -22.84 -5.34
CA ASP A 32 -2.74 -22.93 -4.59
C ASP A 32 -1.67 -22.04 -5.20
N ILE A 33 -1.56 -20.81 -4.68
CA ILE A 33 -0.56 -19.82 -5.09
C ILE A 33 0.84 -20.11 -4.55
N SER A 34 1.07 -21.21 -3.83
CA SER A 34 2.44 -21.68 -3.57
C SER A 34 3.09 -22.30 -4.81
N ASP A 35 2.26 -22.79 -5.76
CA ASP A 35 2.72 -23.19 -7.09
C ASP A 35 3.08 -21.95 -7.94
N PRO A 36 4.30 -21.89 -8.53
CA PRO A 36 4.74 -20.75 -9.32
C PRO A 36 3.89 -20.44 -10.56
N ALA A 37 3.33 -21.46 -11.23
CA ALA A 37 2.54 -21.25 -12.44
C ALA A 37 1.17 -20.67 -12.07
N THR A 38 0.52 -21.23 -11.06
CA THR A 38 -0.75 -20.71 -10.51
C THR A 38 -0.58 -19.28 -9.97
N ALA A 39 0.49 -19.00 -9.20
CA ALA A 39 0.75 -17.65 -8.71
C ALA A 39 0.89 -16.63 -9.85
N ARG A 40 1.58 -16.98 -10.94
CA ARG A 40 1.70 -16.11 -12.13
C ARG A 40 0.37 -15.90 -12.82
N ALA A 41 -0.46 -16.95 -12.97
CA ALA A 41 -1.77 -16.84 -13.58
C ALA A 41 -2.69 -15.91 -12.77
N VAL A 42 -2.73 -16.06 -11.44
CA VAL A 42 -3.49 -15.18 -10.54
C VAL A 42 -2.99 -13.74 -10.62
N MET A 43 -1.67 -13.51 -10.57
CA MET A 43 -1.13 -12.15 -10.65
C MET A 43 -1.36 -11.51 -12.03
N ARG A 44 -1.38 -12.29 -13.12
CA ARG A 44 -1.68 -11.80 -14.47
C ARG A 44 -3.15 -11.38 -14.60
N ALA A 45 -4.08 -12.22 -14.15
CA ALA A 45 -5.50 -11.87 -14.13
C ALA A 45 -5.78 -10.65 -13.21
N THR A 46 -5.02 -10.51 -12.12
CA THR A 46 -5.06 -9.28 -11.29
C THR A 46 -4.59 -8.06 -12.08
N ALA A 47 -3.49 -8.19 -12.85
CA ALA A 47 -3.01 -7.10 -13.70
C ALA A 47 -4.03 -6.71 -14.79
N GLU A 48 -4.73 -7.68 -15.38
CA GLU A 48 -5.83 -7.43 -16.33
C GLU A 48 -6.93 -6.55 -15.70
N GLN A 49 -7.41 -6.90 -14.51
CA GLN A 49 -8.41 -6.11 -13.78
C GLN A 49 -7.90 -4.71 -13.39
N ILE A 50 -6.62 -4.58 -13.01
CA ILE A 50 -6.02 -3.28 -12.74
C ILE A 50 -5.94 -2.45 -14.03
N ALA A 51 -5.60 -3.07 -15.16
CA ALA A 51 -5.51 -2.39 -16.45
C ALA A 51 -6.86 -1.82 -16.91
N GLU A 52 -7.96 -2.50 -16.61
CA GLU A 52 -9.33 -2.01 -16.87
C GLU A 52 -9.66 -0.72 -16.09
N LEU A 53 -9.20 -0.59 -14.85
CA LEU A 53 -9.33 0.65 -14.08
C LEU A 53 -8.40 1.76 -14.57
N ALA A 54 -7.34 1.39 -15.29
CA ALA A 54 -6.33 2.26 -15.89
C ALA A 54 -5.69 3.30 -14.94
N PRO A 55 -5.31 2.96 -13.69
CA PRO A 55 -4.71 3.92 -12.77
C PRO A 55 -3.35 4.42 -13.27
N ASP A 56 -3.01 5.66 -12.92
CA ASP A 56 -1.69 6.25 -13.19
C ASP A 56 -0.69 5.89 -12.10
N ILE A 57 -1.18 5.73 -10.87
CA ILE A 57 -0.37 5.43 -9.68
C ILE A 57 -1.05 4.32 -8.89
N ILE A 58 -0.27 3.33 -8.44
CA ILE A 58 -0.76 2.20 -7.66
C ILE A 58 0.04 2.07 -6.37
N ALA A 59 -0.66 2.21 -5.25
CA ALA A 59 -0.14 1.96 -3.91
C ALA A 59 -0.51 0.54 -3.48
N LEU A 60 0.50 -0.33 -3.38
CA LEU A 60 0.32 -1.73 -3.04
C LEU A 60 0.73 -2.02 -1.60
N GLN A 61 -0.09 -2.79 -0.88
CA GLN A 61 0.19 -3.29 0.46
C GLN A 61 0.26 -4.82 0.46
N GLU A 62 0.89 -5.38 1.49
CA GLU A 62 1.02 -6.84 1.67
C GLU A 62 1.69 -7.58 0.50
N VAL A 63 2.70 -6.94 -0.07
CA VAL A 63 3.43 -7.42 -1.23
C VAL A 63 4.51 -8.40 -0.79
N ASP A 64 4.52 -9.59 -1.37
CA ASP A 64 5.59 -10.55 -1.19
C ASP A 64 6.73 -10.35 -2.21
N LEU A 65 7.95 -10.60 -1.73
CA LEU A 65 9.16 -10.78 -2.53
C LEU A 65 9.71 -12.17 -2.24
N GLY A 66 9.72 -13.06 -3.24
CA GLY A 66 10.41 -14.35 -3.17
C GLY A 66 9.83 -15.34 -2.16
N GLN A 67 8.66 -15.06 -1.58
CA GLN A 67 8.03 -15.92 -0.57
C GLN A 67 7.51 -17.22 -1.20
N ALA A 68 7.70 -18.33 -0.51
CA ALA A 68 7.23 -19.63 -0.99
C ALA A 68 5.70 -19.70 -1.11
N ARG A 69 4.95 -19.00 -0.25
CA ARG A 69 3.48 -18.95 -0.28
C ARG A 69 2.89 -18.23 -1.50
N SER A 70 3.71 -17.50 -2.26
CA SER A 70 3.31 -16.66 -3.39
C SER A 70 4.11 -17.02 -4.66
N GLY A 71 4.39 -18.32 -4.84
CA GLY A 71 5.09 -18.84 -6.01
C GLY A 71 6.52 -18.31 -6.19
N ARG A 72 7.13 -17.77 -5.12
CA ARG A 72 8.44 -17.08 -5.12
C ARG A 72 8.51 -15.87 -6.06
N LEU A 73 7.36 -15.26 -6.37
CA LEU A 73 7.30 -14.08 -7.22
C LEU A 73 7.85 -12.83 -6.52
N HIS A 74 8.38 -11.92 -7.33
CA HIS A 74 8.48 -10.51 -6.96
C HIS A 74 7.18 -9.82 -7.43
N GLN A 75 6.15 -9.79 -6.59
CA GLN A 75 4.79 -9.41 -7.03
C GLN A 75 4.72 -7.99 -7.59
N ALA A 76 5.36 -7.01 -6.95
CA ALA A 76 5.38 -5.64 -7.44
C ALA A 76 6.10 -5.48 -8.80
N ALA A 77 7.22 -6.18 -9.01
CA ALA A 77 7.93 -6.12 -10.29
C ALA A 77 7.13 -6.80 -11.40
N PHE A 78 6.52 -7.95 -11.08
CA PHE A 78 5.64 -8.67 -12.01
C PHE A 78 4.45 -7.80 -12.44
N LEU A 79 3.73 -7.18 -11.50
CA LEU A 79 2.63 -6.27 -11.83
C LEU A 79 3.09 -5.06 -12.65
N ALA A 80 4.25 -4.48 -12.32
CA ALA A 80 4.78 -3.35 -13.07
C ALA A 80 5.08 -3.72 -14.54
N GLU A 81 5.65 -4.90 -14.76
CA GLU A 81 5.92 -5.44 -16.10
C GLU A 81 4.62 -5.69 -16.88
N GLU A 82 3.65 -6.39 -16.30
CA GLU A 82 2.37 -6.69 -16.97
C GLU A 82 1.54 -5.42 -17.27
N LEU A 83 1.64 -4.40 -16.43
CA LEU A 83 0.93 -3.12 -16.60
C LEU A 83 1.71 -2.10 -17.46
N GLY A 84 2.94 -2.43 -17.89
CA GLY A 84 3.81 -1.51 -18.61
C GLY A 84 4.17 -0.25 -17.82
N MET A 85 4.21 -0.33 -16.48
CA MET A 85 4.55 0.80 -15.61
C MET A 85 6.07 0.92 -15.46
N PRO A 86 6.69 2.02 -15.95
CA PRO A 86 8.14 2.17 -15.97
C PRO A 86 8.75 2.35 -14.57
N THR A 87 7.94 2.80 -13.63
CA THR A 87 8.36 3.09 -12.27
C THR A 87 7.79 2.03 -11.32
N CYS A 88 8.67 1.36 -10.57
CA CYS A 88 8.26 0.45 -9.50
C CYS A 88 9.29 0.44 -8.37
N ARG A 89 8.80 0.54 -7.13
CA ARG A 89 9.63 0.33 -5.93
C ARG A 89 8.90 -0.51 -4.90
N PHE A 90 9.48 -1.66 -4.60
CA PHE A 90 9.19 -2.42 -3.40
C PHE A 90 10.04 -1.91 -2.22
N SER A 91 9.46 -1.93 -1.01
CA SER A 91 10.18 -1.68 0.23
C SER A 91 9.71 -2.62 1.33
N ALA A 92 10.64 -3.46 1.77
CA ALA A 92 10.43 -4.49 2.77
C ALA A 92 10.27 -3.90 4.18
N SER A 93 9.15 -4.25 4.80
CA SER A 93 8.93 -4.14 6.24
C SER A 93 9.83 -5.12 7.00
N TYR A 94 9.97 -6.35 6.48
CA TYR A 94 10.90 -7.35 7.00
C TYR A 94 11.54 -8.17 5.87
N ALA A 95 12.74 -8.68 6.14
CA ALA A 95 13.41 -9.73 5.36
C ALA A 95 13.19 -11.11 6.00
N GLY A 96 13.24 -12.14 5.17
CA GLY A 96 13.09 -13.53 5.57
C GLY A 96 11.69 -14.11 5.29
N PRO A 97 11.55 -15.42 5.51
CA PRO A 97 10.29 -16.12 5.29
C PRO A 97 9.20 -15.61 6.24
N VAL A 98 7.94 -15.63 5.76
CA VAL A 98 6.78 -15.27 6.61
C VAL A 98 6.66 -16.19 7.83
N VAL A 99 7.02 -17.47 7.70
CA VAL A 99 7.14 -18.40 8.82
C VAL A 99 8.58 -18.48 9.28
N GLY A 100 8.82 -18.32 10.58
CA GLY A 100 10.14 -18.40 11.19
C GLY A 100 10.80 -17.03 11.40
N LEU A 101 12.10 -16.93 11.12
CA LEU A 101 12.91 -15.77 11.49
C LEU A 101 12.69 -14.58 10.54
N ARG A 102 11.80 -13.68 10.94
CA ARG A 102 11.64 -12.34 10.36
C ARG A 102 12.66 -11.39 10.96
N ARG A 103 13.29 -10.57 10.13
CA ARG A 103 14.30 -9.60 10.56
C ARG A 103 14.13 -8.26 9.87
N ARG A 104 14.64 -7.22 10.52
CA ARG A 104 14.72 -5.90 9.88
C ARG A 104 15.80 -5.95 8.80
N PRO A 105 15.47 -5.65 7.53
CA PRO A 105 16.48 -5.61 6.48
C PRO A 105 17.44 -4.44 6.69
N LEU A 106 18.69 -4.59 6.25
CA LEU A 106 19.68 -3.50 6.25
C LEU A 106 19.24 -2.40 5.28
N ARG A 107 18.82 -2.79 4.07
CA ARG A 107 18.17 -1.89 3.10
C ARG A 107 16.80 -2.42 2.72
N THR A 108 15.80 -1.55 2.68
CA THR A 108 14.40 -1.95 2.44
C THR A 108 14.16 -2.43 1.01
N ALA A 109 15.04 -2.05 0.08
CA ALA A 109 14.87 -2.31 -1.34
C ALA A 109 14.76 -3.79 -1.69
N LEU A 110 15.31 -4.71 -0.89
CA LEU A 110 15.27 -6.13 -1.28
C LEU A 110 16.29 -6.57 -2.34
N SER A 111 17.03 -5.63 -2.93
CA SER A 111 17.53 -5.72 -4.30
C SER A 111 18.84 -6.51 -4.43
N SER A 112 19.60 -6.60 -3.35
CA SER A 112 20.86 -7.34 -3.28
C SER A 112 20.84 -8.30 -2.10
N PRO A 113 21.52 -9.46 -2.18
CA PRO A 113 21.79 -10.30 -1.02
C PRO A 113 22.38 -9.53 0.17
N THR A 114 23.16 -8.48 -0.07
CA THR A 114 23.77 -7.67 1.01
C THR A 114 22.80 -6.70 1.69
N ASP A 115 21.58 -6.54 1.17
CA ASP A 115 20.52 -5.72 1.80
C ASP A 115 19.92 -6.40 3.04
N ASP A 116 20.37 -7.61 3.32
CA ASP A 116 19.95 -8.41 4.46
C ASP A 116 21.11 -9.20 5.07
N VAL A 117 21.10 -9.32 6.41
CA VAL A 117 22.18 -9.97 7.19
C VAL A 117 22.38 -11.43 6.81
N LEU A 118 21.31 -12.17 6.49
CA LEU A 118 21.40 -13.58 6.08
C LEU A 118 21.36 -13.73 4.56
N GLY A 119 21.30 -12.64 3.80
CA GLY A 119 21.18 -12.68 2.36
C GLY A 119 22.41 -13.27 1.66
N PRO A 120 23.67 -13.00 2.07
CA PRO A 120 24.85 -13.67 1.50
C PRO A 120 24.81 -15.19 1.68
N LEU A 121 24.37 -15.67 2.85
CA LEU A 121 24.21 -17.10 3.12
C LEU A 121 23.14 -17.73 2.20
N ARG A 122 22.03 -17.01 1.97
CA ARG A 122 20.99 -17.44 1.03
C ARG A 122 21.50 -17.48 -0.41
N ALA A 123 22.24 -16.46 -0.82
CA ALA A 123 22.83 -16.40 -2.16
C ALA A 123 23.83 -17.55 -2.39
N ALA A 124 24.61 -17.93 -1.38
CA ALA A 124 25.54 -19.07 -1.46
C ALA A 124 24.84 -20.41 -1.75
N VAL A 125 23.55 -20.55 -1.40
CA VAL A 125 22.71 -21.72 -1.74
C VAL A 125 21.76 -21.45 -2.92
N GLY A 126 22.09 -20.47 -3.78
CA GLY A 126 21.33 -20.15 -4.99
C GLY A 126 19.96 -19.51 -4.74
N SER A 127 19.68 -19.04 -3.52
CA SER A 127 18.40 -18.45 -3.16
C SER A 127 18.44 -16.93 -3.22
N GLY A 128 17.43 -16.33 -3.86
CA GLY A 128 17.25 -14.89 -3.89
C GLY A 128 16.80 -14.28 -2.56
N PRO A 129 16.72 -12.93 -2.52
CA PRO A 129 16.12 -12.18 -1.43
C PRO A 129 14.67 -12.61 -1.17
N ILE A 130 14.27 -12.61 0.11
CA ILE A 130 12.89 -12.86 0.51
C ILE A 130 12.47 -11.74 1.46
N GLY A 131 11.27 -11.19 1.25
CA GLY A 131 10.72 -10.17 2.12
C GLY A 131 9.22 -10.00 1.96
N TYR A 132 8.69 -9.04 2.72
CA TYR A 132 7.30 -8.61 2.70
C TYR A 132 7.25 -7.13 3.02
N GLY A 133 6.36 -6.40 2.35
CA GLY A 133 6.23 -4.97 2.57
C GLY A 133 5.21 -4.33 1.64
N ASN A 134 5.50 -3.08 1.28
CA ASN A 134 4.64 -2.27 0.44
C ASN A 134 5.37 -1.92 -0.85
N ALA A 135 4.62 -1.54 -1.88
CA ALA A 135 5.20 -1.05 -3.13
C ALA A 135 4.42 0.14 -3.66
N LEU A 136 5.09 0.90 -4.53
CA LEU A 136 4.49 1.96 -5.33
C LEU A 136 4.86 1.73 -6.80
N LEU A 137 3.86 1.72 -7.66
CA LEU A 137 4.00 1.67 -9.12
C LEU A 137 3.44 2.96 -9.70
N SER A 138 4.02 3.44 -10.80
CA SER A 138 3.61 4.70 -11.41
C SER A 138 3.88 4.70 -12.92
N ARG A 139 2.99 5.33 -13.69
CA ARG A 139 3.22 5.73 -15.08
C ARG A 139 4.17 6.92 -15.19
N PHE A 140 4.20 7.77 -14.18
CA PHE A 140 5.03 8.96 -14.14
C PHE A 140 6.47 8.64 -13.72
N PRO A 141 7.47 9.36 -14.27
CA PRO A 141 8.85 9.29 -13.80
C PRO A 141 8.99 9.68 -12.33
N VAL A 142 10.03 9.17 -11.67
CA VAL A 142 10.36 9.50 -10.28
C VAL A 142 11.62 10.35 -10.25
N SER A 143 11.54 11.50 -9.59
CA SER A 143 12.68 12.34 -9.26
C SER A 143 13.31 11.99 -7.90
N GLY A 144 12.55 11.39 -6.98
CA GLY A 144 13.07 10.97 -5.67
C GLY A 144 12.30 9.82 -5.03
N TRP A 145 13.03 8.88 -4.41
CA TRP A 145 12.46 7.80 -3.59
C TRP A 145 12.69 8.06 -2.11
N HIS A 146 11.64 7.90 -1.30
CA HIS A 146 11.67 8.14 0.14
C HIS A 146 11.07 6.95 0.88
N VAL A 147 11.67 6.57 2.00
CA VAL A 147 11.19 5.43 2.79
C VAL A 147 11.21 5.78 4.27
N LYS A 148 10.05 5.66 4.93
CA LYS A 148 9.92 5.86 6.38
C LYS A 148 9.58 4.52 7.03
N ARG A 149 10.43 4.07 7.95
CA ARG A 149 10.09 2.96 8.84
C ARG A 149 9.18 3.48 9.95
N LEU A 150 7.99 2.92 10.07
CA LEU A 150 6.96 3.33 11.03
C LEU A 150 7.00 2.51 12.33
N GLY A 151 7.95 1.58 12.43
CA GLY A 151 8.15 0.73 13.61
C GLY A 151 7.10 -0.38 13.72
N ARG A 152 7.01 -0.99 14.90
CA ARG A 152 6.07 -2.07 15.21
C ARG A 152 5.22 -1.73 16.43
N GLY A 153 4.02 -2.29 16.49
CA GLY A 153 3.21 -2.36 17.70
C GLY A 153 3.91 -3.06 18.87
N ALA A 154 3.34 -2.93 20.07
CA ALA A 154 3.74 -3.77 21.20
C ALA A 154 3.38 -5.24 20.91
N SER A 155 4.21 -6.18 21.37
CA SER A 155 3.88 -7.61 21.30
C SER A 155 2.74 -7.91 22.29
N SER A 156 1.81 -8.80 21.93
CA SER A 156 0.82 -9.34 22.87
C SER A 156 1.20 -10.75 23.27
N VAL A 157 0.80 -11.13 24.47
CA VAL A 157 0.93 -12.49 24.99
C VAL A 157 -0.47 -12.95 25.35
N GLU A 158 -0.95 -14.01 24.71
CA GLU A 158 -2.24 -14.63 24.98
C GLU A 158 -2.02 -15.98 25.65
N LYS A 159 -2.71 -16.23 26.77
CA LYS A 159 -2.71 -17.55 27.40
C LYS A 159 -3.67 -18.46 26.63
N ARG A 160 -3.13 -19.45 25.93
CA ARG A 160 -3.88 -20.49 25.20
C ARG A 160 -4.00 -21.82 25.95
N GLY A 161 -3.07 -22.11 26.86
CA GLY A 161 -3.07 -23.35 27.65
C GLY A 161 -3.63 -23.15 29.06
N GLU A 162 -4.04 -24.23 29.72
CA GLU A 162 -4.64 -24.16 31.08
C GLU A 162 -3.59 -23.83 32.16
N ARG A 163 -2.36 -24.35 31.99
CA ARG A 163 -1.30 -24.28 33.01
C ARG A 163 -0.56 -22.95 32.95
N ALA A 164 -0.76 -22.12 33.98
CA ALA A 164 -0.15 -20.80 34.07
C ALA A 164 1.39 -20.80 34.17
N TRP A 165 1.99 -21.91 34.62
CA TRP A 165 3.43 -22.04 34.81
C TRP A 165 4.18 -22.63 33.60
N ASP A 166 3.46 -23.14 32.59
CA ASP A 166 4.08 -23.68 31.37
C ASP A 166 4.22 -22.56 30.33
N PRO A 167 5.44 -22.19 29.89
CA PRO A 167 5.66 -21.19 28.84
C PRO A 167 4.94 -21.51 27.52
N ARG A 168 4.71 -22.80 27.22
CA ARG A 168 3.99 -23.23 26.02
C ARG A 168 2.49 -22.91 26.08
N SER A 169 1.96 -22.62 27.26
CA SER A 169 0.58 -22.13 27.43
C SER A 169 0.39 -20.70 26.94
N TYR A 170 1.46 -19.99 26.55
CA TYR A 170 1.40 -18.61 26.11
C TYR A 170 1.81 -18.48 24.65
N HIS A 171 0.95 -17.86 23.85
CA HIS A 171 1.24 -17.50 22.48
C HIS A 171 1.66 -16.03 22.42
N VAL A 172 2.88 -15.77 21.97
CA VAL A 172 3.39 -14.41 21.78
C VAL A 172 3.11 -13.99 20.34
N SER A 173 2.23 -13.01 20.15
CA SER A 173 1.99 -12.38 18.87
C SER A 173 2.83 -11.11 18.78
N THR A 174 3.90 -11.16 17.99
CA THR A 174 4.72 -9.99 17.72
C THR A 174 4.07 -9.14 16.63
N ALA A 175 3.83 -7.87 16.91
CA ALA A 175 3.37 -6.95 15.87
C ALA A 175 4.44 -6.82 14.76
N SER A 176 3.98 -6.86 13.51
CA SER A 176 4.84 -6.68 12.35
C SER A 176 5.37 -5.26 12.28
N GLN A 177 6.59 -5.11 11.74
CA GLN A 177 7.13 -3.80 11.37
C GLN A 177 6.28 -3.22 10.24
N ARG A 178 6.05 -1.91 10.26
CA ARG A 178 5.34 -1.16 9.21
C ARG A 178 6.28 -0.17 8.54
N ILE A 179 5.96 0.15 7.29
CA ILE A 179 6.77 1.03 6.45
C ILE A 179 5.87 1.88 5.56
N MET A 180 6.37 3.04 5.17
CA MET A 180 5.86 3.87 4.09
C MET A 180 6.92 3.92 3.00
N VAL A 181 6.51 3.64 1.76
CA VAL A 181 7.32 3.88 0.56
C VAL A 181 6.68 5.04 -0.19
N ALA A 182 7.47 6.06 -0.51
CA ALA A 182 7.02 7.27 -1.15
C ALA A 182 7.91 7.64 -2.33
N ALA A 183 7.33 8.36 -3.29
CA ALA A 183 8.03 8.91 -4.42
C ALA A 183 7.60 10.36 -4.66
N THR A 184 8.55 11.20 -5.04
CA THR A 184 8.24 12.45 -5.74
C THR A 184 8.24 12.14 -7.23
N LEU A 185 7.07 12.30 -7.83
CA LEU A 185 6.77 12.02 -9.24
C LEU A 185 6.84 13.30 -10.05
N ASP A 186 7.38 13.21 -11.26
CA ASP A 186 7.35 14.31 -12.22
C ASP A 186 6.08 14.17 -13.06
N VAL A 187 5.13 15.09 -12.87
CA VAL A 187 3.82 15.04 -13.52
C VAL A 187 3.93 15.65 -14.93
N PRO A 188 3.62 14.88 -16.00
CA PRO A 188 3.66 15.41 -17.36
C PRO A 188 2.66 16.55 -17.55
N GLU A 189 3.02 17.56 -18.35
CA GLU A 189 2.15 18.73 -18.61
C GLU A 189 0.73 18.34 -19.11
N GLY A 190 0.62 17.23 -19.85
CA GLY A 190 -0.65 16.71 -20.35
C GLY A 190 -1.52 15.96 -19.34
N ALA A 191 -1.01 15.65 -18.13
CA ALA A 191 -1.76 14.95 -17.08
C ALA A 191 -2.70 15.87 -16.27
N GLY A 192 -2.81 17.15 -16.67
CA GLY A 192 -3.99 17.97 -16.42
C GLY A 192 -3.88 18.94 -15.27
N GLY A 193 -2.78 19.70 -15.16
CA GLY A 193 -2.77 20.89 -14.31
C GLY A 193 -1.41 21.55 -14.10
N PRO A 194 -1.35 22.62 -13.29
CA PRO A 194 -0.15 23.41 -12.96
C PRO A 194 0.94 22.65 -12.19
N ILE A 195 0.63 21.48 -11.62
CA ILE A 195 1.59 20.71 -10.83
C ILE A 195 2.68 20.14 -11.72
N ARG A 196 3.94 20.32 -11.31
CA ARG A 196 5.10 19.69 -11.95
C ARG A 196 5.64 18.52 -11.14
N GLN A 197 5.37 18.52 -9.84
CA GLN A 197 5.78 17.47 -8.92
C GLN A 197 4.59 17.03 -8.07
N LEU A 198 4.53 15.75 -7.74
CA LEU A 198 3.52 15.15 -6.88
C LEU A 198 4.20 14.13 -5.96
N SER A 199 4.04 14.28 -4.65
CA SER A 199 4.59 13.33 -3.68
C SER A 199 3.53 12.31 -3.25
N VAL A 200 3.72 11.04 -3.62
CA VAL A 200 2.77 9.95 -3.32
C VAL A 200 3.43 8.88 -2.47
N ALA A 201 2.69 8.32 -1.52
CA ALA A 201 3.14 7.28 -0.64
C ALA A 201 2.16 6.11 -0.50
N SER A 202 2.68 4.89 -0.44
CA SER A 202 1.97 3.67 -0.05
C SER A 202 2.30 3.29 1.39
N THR A 203 1.30 3.01 2.22
CA THR A 203 1.50 2.50 3.58
C THR A 203 0.48 1.43 3.99
N HIS A 204 0.86 0.62 4.99
CA HIS A 204 -0.02 -0.34 5.66
C HIS A 204 0.26 -0.21 7.15
N LEU A 205 -0.72 0.27 7.91
CA LEU A 205 -0.54 0.61 9.32
C LEU A 205 -0.87 -0.58 10.24
N ALA A 206 -0.55 -0.46 11.53
CA ALA A 206 -0.87 -1.48 12.52
C ALA A 206 -2.39 -1.67 12.68
N THR A 207 -2.82 -2.89 13.04
CA THR A 207 -4.25 -3.17 13.30
C THR A 207 -4.76 -2.60 14.62
N ARG A 208 -3.87 -2.26 15.56
CA ARG A 208 -4.25 -1.57 16.81
C ARG A 208 -4.37 -0.08 16.53
N GLU A 209 -5.58 0.46 16.66
CA GLU A 209 -5.94 1.85 16.31
C GLU A 209 -4.99 2.90 16.89
N SER A 210 -4.65 2.83 18.18
CA SER A 210 -3.73 3.81 18.80
C SER A 210 -2.29 3.76 18.27
N MET A 211 -1.85 2.60 17.76
CA MET A 211 -0.59 2.51 17.03
C MET A 211 -0.75 2.99 15.59
N ALA A 212 -1.83 2.61 14.92
CA ALA A 212 -2.15 3.05 13.58
C ALA A 212 -2.18 4.58 13.48
N ALA A 213 -2.88 5.25 14.39
CA ALA A 213 -2.97 6.72 14.45
C ALA A 213 -1.59 7.39 14.58
N ARG A 214 -0.71 6.87 15.45
CA ARG A 214 0.67 7.37 15.57
C ARG A 214 1.49 7.12 14.31
N GLN A 215 1.31 5.97 13.68
CA GLN A 215 2.00 5.63 12.43
C GLN A 215 1.49 6.49 11.27
N LEU A 216 0.20 6.81 11.23
CA LEU A 216 -0.41 7.72 10.27
C LEU A 216 0.17 9.13 10.42
N ALA A 217 0.22 9.67 11.63
CA ALA A 217 0.84 10.98 11.91
C ALA A 217 2.32 11.01 11.51
N ALA A 218 3.08 9.94 11.80
CA ALA A 218 4.48 9.84 11.43
C ALA A 218 4.71 9.65 9.92
N ALA A 219 3.79 8.99 9.21
CA ALA A 219 3.81 8.83 7.77
C ALA A 219 3.48 10.17 7.10
N TRP A 220 2.40 10.81 7.50
CA TRP A 220 1.97 12.11 6.99
C TRP A 220 3.04 13.19 7.21
N GLY A 221 3.57 13.34 8.42
CA GLY A 221 4.62 14.32 8.69
C GLY A 221 5.92 14.08 7.91
N ALA A 222 6.20 12.84 7.51
CA ALA A 222 7.34 12.55 6.62
C ALA A 222 7.03 12.84 5.16
N LEU A 223 5.78 12.61 4.71
CA LEU A 223 5.33 12.87 3.35
C LEU A 223 5.17 14.36 3.09
N ALA A 224 4.49 15.09 3.99
CA ALA A 224 4.20 16.53 3.87
C ALA A 224 5.44 17.43 3.89
N GLY A 225 6.62 16.88 4.18
CA GLY A 225 7.90 17.57 4.05
C GLY A 225 8.55 17.41 2.67
N LEU A 226 7.90 16.73 1.72
CA LEU A 226 8.38 16.53 0.35
C LEU A 226 7.83 17.63 -0.59
N PRO A 227 8.35 17.74 -1.82
CA PRO A 227 7.87 18.73 -2.79
C PRO A 227 6.49 18.40 -3.38
N GLY A 228 5.77 19.44 -3.80
CA GLY A 228 4.48 19.35 -4.47
C GLY A 228 3.31 19.02 -3.52
N PRO A 229 2.09 18.85 -4.04
CA PRO A 229 0.99 18.28 -3.27
C PRO A 229 1.27 16.82 -2.91
N HIS A 230 0.54 16.32 -1.92
CA HIS A 230 0.78 15.06 -1.25
C HIS A 230 -0.42 14.11 -1.35
N LEU A 231 -0.11 12.82 -1.55
CA LEU A 231 -1.08 11.72 -1.47
C LEU A 231 -0.51 10.60 -0.61
N LEU A 232 -1.09 10.37 0.56
CA LEU A 232 -0.82 9.18 1.36
C LEU A 232 -1.94 8.16 1.10
N VAL A 233 -1.59 6.98 0.62
CA VAL A 233 -2.53 5.98 0.12
C VAL A 233 -2.26 4.64 0.79
N GLY A 234 -3.31 3.94 1.21
CA GLY A 234 -3.16 2.55 1.66
C GLY A 234 -4.16 2.10 2.72
N ASP A 235 -3.91 0.90 3.25
CA ASP A 235 -4.64 0.33 4.37
C ASP A 235 -4.18 0.97 5.69
N TYR A 236 -5.01 1.88 6.22
CA TYR A 236 -4.72 2.54 7.48
C TYR A 236 -5.17 1.73 8.69
N ASN A 237 -5.94 0.66 8.51
CA ASN A 237 -6.60 -0.07 9.60
C ASN A 237 -7.37 0.83 10.58
N LEU A 238 -7.84 2.00 10.10
CA LEU A 238 -8.60 3.00 10.84
C LEU A 238 -9.92 3.25 10.12
N SER A 239 -10.98 3.60 10.85
CA SER A 239 -12.21 4.11 10.24
C SER A 239 -12.00 5.53 9.71
N ALA A 240 -12.86 5.97 8.78
CA ALA A 240 -12.83 7.35 8.28
C ALA A 240 -12.96 8.37 9.43
N GLU A 241 -13.90 8.16 10.35
CA GLU A 241 -14.08 9.01 11.53
C GLU A 241 -12.79 9.15 12.37
N HIS A 242 -12.08 8.04 12.61
CA HIS A 242 -10.81 8.09 13.33
C HIS A 242 -9.71 8.83 12.55
N VAL A 243 -9.68 8.73 11.22
CA VAL A 243 -8.73 9.48 10.38
C VAL A 243 -9.05 10.98 10.45
N ASP A 244 -10.32 11.35 10.32
CA ASP A 244 -10.78 12.74 10.30
C ASP A 244 -10.52 13.45 11.64
N VAL A 245 -10.73 12.76 12.77
CA VAL A 245 -10.44 13.29 14.12
C VAL A 245 -8.96 13.64 14.31
N LEU A 246 -8.03 12.97 13.61
CA LEU A 246 -6.61 13.30 13.70
C LEU A 246 -6.27 14.62 13.01
N GLY A 247 -7.10 15.11 12.09
CA GLY A 247 -6.95 16.41 11.43
C GLY A 247 -5.64 16.59 10.66
N LEU A 248 -5.01 15.50 10.22
CA LEU A 248 -3.69 15.52 9.58
C LEU A 248 -3.76 16.06 8.14
N GLY A 249 -4.81 15.68 7.41
CA GLY A 249 -5.05 16.00 6.01
C GLY A 249 -6.53 15.82 5.69
N ARG A 250 -6.90 15.98 4.42
CA ARG A 250 -8.26 15.71 3.94
C ARG A 250 -8.35 14.28 3.43
N THR A 251 -9.25 13.50 4.00
CA THR A 251 -9.62 12.19 3.46
C THR A 251 -10.40 12.42 2.16
N VAL A 252 -10.03 11.74 1.09
CA VAL A 252 -10.73 11.79 -0.21
C VAL A 252 -11.16 10.41 -0.66
N GLY A 253 -12.15 10.38 -1.55
CA GLY A 253 -12.85 9.16 -1.95
C GLY A 253 -13.79 8.62 -0.87
N GLU A 254 -14.62 7.67 -1.25
CA GLU A 254 -15.56 6.95 -0.39
C GLU A 254 -15.66 5.48 -0.78
N GLY A 255 -16.44 4.71 0.00
CA GLY A 255 -16.71 3.29 -0.23
C GLY A 255 -16.17 2.39 0.87
N LEU A 256 -16.87 1.27 1.10
CA LEU A 256 -16.48 0.28 2.09
C LEU A 256 -15.48 -0.69 1.45
N THR A 257 -14.42 -1.03 2.18
CA THR A 257 -13.27 -1.76 1.62
C THR A 257 -13.08 -3.16 2.19
N PHE A 258 -13.62 -3.44 3.38
CA PHE A 258 -13.39 -4.70 4.08
C PHE A 258 -14.63 -5.24 4.82
N PRO A 259 -14.84 -6.57 4.86
CA PRO A 259 -14.16 -7.60 4.06
C PRO A 259 -14.68 -7.61 2.61
N ALA A 260 -13.87 -8.05 1.64
CA ALA A 260 -14.22 -7.98 0.22
C ALA A 260 -15.50 -8.73 -0.15
N SER A 261 -15.80 -9.84 0.53
CA SER A 261 -17.02 -10.64 0.29
C SER A 261 -18.32 -9.95 0.70
N GLY A 262 -18.24 -8.86 1.44
CA GLY A 262 -19.39 -8.10 1.93
C GLY A 262 -18.89 -6.89 2.69
N PRO A 263 -18.44 -5.83 1.99
CA PRO A 263 -17.76 -4.70 2.61
C PRO A 263 -18.64 -4.00 3.64
N LYS A 264 -18.10 -3.83 4.86
CA LYS A 264 -18.79 -3.22 6.00
C LYS A 264 -18.01 -2.06 6.62
N ARG A 265 -16.70 -2.01 6.37
CA ARG A 265 -15.78 -1.05 6.95
C ARG A 265 -14.94 -0.44 5.84
N ARG A 266 -14.65 0.86 5.96
CA ARG A 266 -13.64 1.53 5.15
C ARG A 266 -12.35 1.62 5.96
N ILE A 267 -11.34 0.87 5.55
CA ILE A 267 -10.02 0.87 6.18
C ILE A 267 -8.89 1.23 5.22
N ASP A 268 -9.18 1.25 3.92
CA ASP A 268 -8.28 1.75 2.88
C ASP A 268 -8.68 3.19 2.54
N HIS A 269 -7.69 4.08 2.55
CA HIS A 269 -7.92 5.53 2.47
C HIS A 269 -6.92 6.22 1.56
N VAL A 270 -7.33 7.39 1.08
CA VAL A 270 -6.47 8.37 0.40
C VAL A 270 -6.54 9.65 1.21
N LEU A 271 -5.40 10.17 1.63
CA LEU A 271 -5.27 11.43 2.37
C LEU A 271 -4.46 12.43 1.55
N THR A 272 -4.95 13.65 1.44
CA THR A 272 -4.28 14.76 0.73
C THR A 272 -4.24 16.04 1.56
N ASP A 273 -3.56 17.07 1.06
CA ASP A 273 -3.32 18.32 1.78
C ASP A 273 -4.61 19.01 2.23
N LEU A 274 -4.55 19.67 3.39
CA LEU A 274 -5.60 20.57 3.85
C LEU A 274 -5.75 21.76 2.90
N TRP A 275 -6.98 22.27 2.80
CA TRP A 275 -7.20 23.56 2.18
C TRP A 275 -6.56 24.67 3.03
N PRO A 276 -5.92 25.68 2.42
CA PRO A 276 -5.50 26.88 3.13
C PRO A 276 -6.71 27.50 3.83
N THR A 277 -6.47 28.11 4.99
CA THR A 277 -7.53 28.78 5.76
C THR A 277 -7.48 30.28 5.56
N GLY A 278 -8.65 30.90 5.51
CA GLY A 278 -8.79 32.36 5.51
C GLY A 278 -8.52 32.96 6.90
N PRO A 279 -8.53 34.30 7.02
CA PRO A 279 -8.35 35.00 8.30
C PRO A 279 -9.40 34.65 9.36
N ASP A 280 -10.54 34.12 8.95
CA ASP A 280 -11.64 33.62 9.79
C ASP A 280 -11.41 32.18 10.29
N GLY A 281 -10.31 31.54 9.88
CA GLY A 281 -10.00 30.16 10.20
C GLY A 281 -10.79 29.12 9.39
N LEU A 282 -11.60 29.56 8.41
CA LEU A 282 -12.37 28.67 7.55
C LEU A 282 -11.55 28.28 6.31
N PRO A 283 -11.73 27.06 5.77
CA PRO A 283 -11.12 26.67 4.49
C PRO A 283 -11.46 27.67 3.38
N LEU A 284 -10.46 28.12 2.63
CA LEU A 284 -10.65 28.90 1.42
C LEU A 284 -11.41 28.07 0.37
N THR A 285 -12.19 28.76 -0.47
CA THR A 285 -12.76 28.13 -1.67
C THR A 285 -11.66 27.69 -2.62
N ASP A 286 -11.95 26.73 -3.50
CA ASP A 286 -11.02 26.23 -4.51
C ASP A 286 -10.33 27.36 -5.29
N GLU A 287 -11.09 28.40 -5.67
CA GLU A 287 -10.60 29.57 -6.41
C GLU A 287 -9.64 30.43 -5.59
N ALA A 288 -9.93 30.61 -4.29
CA ALA A 288 -9.10 31.40 -3.39
C ALA A 288 -7.85 30.63 -2.94
N ALA A 289 -7.95 29.31 -2.77
CA ALA A 289 -6.82 28.43 -2.51
C ALA A 289 -5.87 28.38 -3.71
N ALA A 290 -6.42 28.35 -4.93
CA ALA A 290 -5.64 28.36 -6.16
C ALA A 290 -4.78 29.62 -6.32
N ALA A 291 -5.30 30.78 -5.92
CA ALA A 291 -4.56 32.05 -5.94
C ALA A 291 -3.40 32.12 -4.91
N GLY A 292 -3.37 31.21 -3.92
CA GLY A 292 -2.44 31.20 -2.80
C GLY A 292 -1.04 30.60 -3.09
N GLY A 293 -0.79 30.09 -4.30
CA GLY A 293 0.56 29.87 -4.81
C GLY A 293 1.17 28.47 -4.63
N SER A 294 0.45 27.48 -4.08
CA SER A 294 0.86 26.07 -4.16
C SER A 294 -0.31 25.21 -4.64
N PRO A 295 -0.14 24.48 -5.74
CA PRO A 295 -1.23 23.71 -6.32
C PRO A 295 -1.60 22.54 -5.41
N LEU A 296 -2.90 22.35 -5.21
CA LEU A 296 -3.52 21.33 -4.35
C LEU A 296 -4.24 20.28 -5.19
N LEU A 297 -4.71 19.21 -4.58
CA LEU A 297 -5.46 18.15 -5.26
C LEU A 297 -6.91 18.14 -4.80
N ARG A 298 -7.82 18.05 -5.78
CA ARG A 298 -9.25 17.88 -5.56
C ARG A 298 -9.69 16.55 -6.14
N ALA A 299 -10.40 15.76 -5.35
CA ALA A 299 -11.04 14.55 -5.87
C ALA A 299 -12.25 14.92 -6.72
N VAL A 300 -12.36 14.34 -7.91
CA VAL A 300 -13.45 14.60 -8.87
C VAL A 300 -14.30 13.36 -9.14
N ASP A 301 -13.74 12.17 -8.93
CA ASP A 301 -14.45 10.90 -9.00
C ASP A 301 -13.77 9.87 -8.09
N TRP A 302 -14.48 8.83 -7.68
CA TRP A 302 -13.94 7.76 -6.85
C TRP A 302 -14.83 6.52 -6.87
N GLY A 303 -14.25 5.40 -6.46
CA GLY A 303 -15.02 4.18 -6.28
C GLY A 303 -14.23 3.06 -5.63
N THR A 304 -14.89 1.91 -5.56
CA THR A 304 -14.31 0.65 -5.10
C THR A 304 -14.45 -0.42 -6.17
N ALA A 305 -13.45 -1.29 -6.29
CA ALA A 305 -13.47 -2.42 -7.21
C ALA A 305 -13.03 -3.71 -6.49
N SER A 306 -13.81 -4.77 -6.64
CA SER A 306 -13.40 -6.10 -6.21
C SER A 306 -12.37 -6.67 -7.18
N PHE A 307 -11.37 -7.36 -6.65
CA PHE A 307 -10.36 -8.07 -7.44
C PHE A 307 -10.46 -9.56 -7.19
N ILE A 308 -9.89 -10.35 -8.09
CA ILE A 308 -9.79 -11.81 -7.94
C ILE A 308 -8.92 -12.22 -6.74
N ILE A 309 -8.10 -11.31 -6.22
CA ILE A 309 -7.28 -11.52 -5.03
C ILE A 309 -7.82 -10.69 -3.87
N SER A 310 -7.26 -10.96 -2.69
CA SER A 310 -7.42 -10.16 -1.48
C SER A 310 -8.76 -10.30 -0.77
N ASP A 311 -8.71 -10.07 0.54
CA ASP A 311 -9.86 -9.85 1.40
C ASP A 311 -10.24 -8.35 1.51
N HIS A 312 -9.59 -7.48 0.74
CA HIS A 312 -9.96 -6.09 0.53
C HIS A 312 -10.51 -5.87 -0.88
N VAL A 313 -11.53 -5.01 -1.02
CA VAL A 313 -11.78 -4.37 -2.33
C VAL A 313 -10.82 -3.19 -2.49
N GLY A 314 -10.31 -2.98 -3.69
CA GLY A 314 -9.46 -1.83 -3.98
C GLY A 314 -10.28 -0.54 -3.97
N THR A 315 -9.65 0.57 -3.62
CA THR A 315 -10.23 1.91 -3.69
C THR A 315 -9.45 2.77 -4.67
N TRP A 316 -10.14 3.49 -5.55
CA TRP A 316 -9.54 4.40 -6.51
C TRP A 316 -10.15 5.80 -6.39
N VAL A 317 -9.33 6.81 -6.69
CA VAL A 317 -9.72 8.22 -6.68
C VAL A 317 -9.12 8.93 -7.89
N ASP A 318 -9.93 9.70 -8.58
CA ASP A 318 -9.52 10.63 -9.63
C ASP A 318 -9.30 12.01 -9.04
N LEU A 319 -8.13 12.56 -9.31
CA LEU A 319 -7.67 13.81 -8.73
C LEU A 319 -7.35 14.82 -9.82
N GLU A 320 -7.76 16.05 -9.60
CA GLU A 320 -7.39 17.20 -10.41
C GLU A 320 -6.59 18.21 -9.59
N PRO A 321 -5.49 18.74 -10.14
CA PRO A 321 -4.81 19.87 -9.55
C PRO A 321 -5.70 21.12 -9.55
N VAL A 322 -5.70 21.85 -8.45
CA VAL A 322 -6.35 23.16 -8.27
C VAL A 322 -5.28 24.16 -7.88
N GLY A 323 -5.08 25.23 -8.67
CA GLY A 323 -3.98 26.18 -8.46
C GLY A 323 -3.35 26.71 -9.72
#